data_AF-A0A7Y4YF16-F1
#
_entry.id   AF-A0A7Y4YF16-F1
#
_cell.length_a   1.000
_cell.length_b   1.000
_cell.length_c   1.000
_cell.angle_alpha   90.00
_cell.angle_beta   90.00
_cell.angle_gamma   90.00
#
_symmetry.space_group_name_H-M   'P 1'
#
loop_
_entity.id
_entity.type
_entity.pdbx_description
1 polymer ?
#
loop_
_entity_poly.entity_id
_entity_poly.type
_entity_poly.pdbx_seq_one_letter_code
_entity_poly.pdbx_strand_id
1 'polypeptide(L)'
;MLLAIDVYYKEQTAKAVGVLFNWDSAMPEQIIIEHSTGVEEYVPGEFYKRELPCVLKIIGQIKLDSVEAIIIDGYIYVDNDGAFGLGGVLYETINKSVPVIGVAKTSFFRNKETVTELLRGESKNPLYISSIGYPIDDAVERIKNMKGEFRIPAILKELDRITKE
;
A
#
# COMPACT_ATOMS: atom_id res chain seq x y z
N MET A 1 -14.51 -4.91 3.67
CA MET A 1 -13.49 -4.13 4.40
C MET A 1 -12.21 -4.10 3.59
N LEU A 2 -11.36 -3.09 3.77
CA LEU A 2 -10.06 -2.93 3.16
C LEU A 2 -9.00 -3.06 4.24
N LEU A 3 -7.78 -3.41 3.84
CA LEU A 3 -6.59 -3.33 4.69
C LEU A 3 -5.58 -2.39 4.01
N ALA A 4 -5.21 -1.28 4.65
CA ALA A 4 -4.07 -0.49 4.21
C ALA A 4 -2.85 -0.76 5.08
N ILE A 5 -1.68 -0.93 4.47
CA ILE A 5 -0.44 -1.29 5.17
C ILE A 5 0.66 -0.30 4.79
N ASP A 6 1.40 0.14 5.81
CA ASP A 6 2.61 0.95 5.66
C ASP A 6 3.71 0.36 6.55
N VAL A 7 4.96 0.52 6.12
CA VAL A 7 6.13 0.01 6.83
C VAL A 7 7.18 1.10 6.91
N TYR A 8 7.58 1.44 8.15
CA TYR A 8 8.62 2.41 8.41
C TYR A 8 9.84 1.74 9.02
N TYR A 9 11.03 2.09 8.51
CA TYR A 9 12.30 1.59 9.01
C TYR A 9 13.02 2.64 9.84
N LYS A 10 13.60 2.18 10.95
CA LYS A 10 14.56 2.94 11.74
C LYS A 10 15.70 2.02 12.13
N GLU A 11 16.88 2.28 11.55
CA GLU A 11 18.08 1.46 11.74
C GLU A 11 17.83 -0.03 11.38
N GLN A 12 17.96 -0.95 12.34
CA GLN A 12 17.71 -2.39 12.18
C GLN A 12 16.31 -2.82 12.64
N THR A 13 15.41 -1.86 12.83
CA THR A 13 14.02 -2.10 13.24
C THR A 13 13.04 -1.64 12.18
N ALA A 14 11.91 -2.34 12.08
CA ALA A 14 10.78 -1.95 11.26
C ALA A 14 9.52 -1.89 12.12
N LYS A 15 8.70 -0.87 11.88
CA LYS A 15 7.33 -0.76 12.37
C LYS A 15 6.40 -0.91 11.17
N ALA A 16 5.61 -1.96 11.15
CA ALA A 16 4.53 -2.13 10.20
C ALA A 16 3.21 -1.80 10.87
N VAL A 17 2.35 -1.08 10.15
CA VAL A 17 1.01 -0.73 10.62
C VAL A 17 0.02 -1.16 9.57
N GLY A 18 -1.02 -1.87 10.01
CA GLY A 18 -2.19 -2.20 9.21
C GLY A 18 -3.41 -1.47 9.75
N VAL A 19 -4.20 -0.85 8.88
CA VAL A 19 -5.50 -0.28 9.24
C VAL A 19 -6.61 -0.96 8.46
N LEU A 20 -7.66 -1.42 9.15
CA LEU A 20 -8.86 -1.94 8.53
C LEU A 20 -9.97 -0.89 8.54
N PHE A 21 -10.70 -0.77 7.43
CA PHE A 21 -11.73 0.24 7.22
C PHE A 21 -12.62 -0.11 6.02
N ASN A 22 -13.68 0.67 5.77
CA ASN A 22 -14.48 0.62 4.54
C ASN A 22 -14.24 1.87 3.68
N TRP A 23 -14.54 1.81 2.39
CA TRP A 23 -14.25 2.89 1.43
C TRP A 23 -14.76 4.28 1.87
N ASP A 24 -15.89 4.33 2.59
CA ASP A 24 -16.55 5.53 3.08
C ASP A 24 -16.15 5.95 4.50
N SER A 25 -15.35 5.13 5.20
CA SER A 25 -14.87 5.40 6.55
C SER A 25 -14.01 6.67 6.60
N ALA A 26 -14.21 7.48 7.65
CA ALA A 26 -13.38 8.65 7.93
C ALA A 26 -12.16 8.32 8.82
N MET A 27 -12.24 7.21 9.57
CA MET A 27 -11.21 6.75 10.52
C MET A 27 -11.05 5.22 10.41
N PRO A 28 -9.91 4.67 10.82
CA PRO A 28 -9.73 3.22 10.94
C PRO A 28 -10.75 2.58 11.90
N GLU A 29 -11.28 1.43 11.54
CA GLU A 29 -12.09 0.58 12.42
C GLU A 29 -11.22 -0.29 13.32
N GLN A 30 -10.06 -0.70 12.81
CA GLN A 30 -9.06 -1.44 13.57
C GLN A 30 -7.66 -1.04 13.12
N ILE A 31 -6.72 -1.03 14.06
CA ILE A 31 -5.31 -0.73 13.84
C ILE A 31 -4.50 -1.91 14.39
N ILE A 32 -3.57 -2.41 13.58
CA ILE A 32 -2.65 -3.50 13.90
C ILE A 32 -1.24 -2.91 13.80
N ILE A 33 -0.41 -3.10 14.82
CA ILE A 33 0.95 -2.58 14.85
C ILE A 33 1.89 -3.75 15.12
N GLU A 34 2.89 -3.90 14.26
CA GLU A 34 3.91 -4.93 14.36
C GLU A 34 5.30 -4.32 14.40
N HIS A 35 6.10 -4.78 15.35
CA HIS A 35 7.51 -4.40 15.47
C HIS A 35 8.38 -5.58 15.07
N SER A 36 9.30 -5.35 14.13
CA SER A 36 10.27 -6.34 13.69
C SER A 36 11.69 -5.85 13.97
N THR A 37 12.52 -6.76 14.48
CA THR A 37 13.96 -6.57 14.68
C THR A 37 14.74 -7.45 13.71
N GLY A 38 15.99 -7.10 13.42
CA GLY A 38 16.86 -7.91 12.55
C GLY A 38 16.48 -7.82 11.07
N VAL A 39 16.01 -6.65 10.63
CA VAL A 39 15.70 -6.41 9.22
C VAL A 39 16.99 -6.52 8.40
N GLU A 40 16.99 -7.36 7.37
CA GLU A 40 18.14 -7.53 6.46
C GLU A 40 18.60 -6.19 5.86
N GLU A 41 19.89 -6.13 5.50
CA GLU A 41 20.47 -4.96 4.84
C GLU A 41 19.79 -4.69 3.49
N TYR A 42 19.72 -3.41 3.12
CA TYR A 42 19.13 -3.00 1.85
C TYR A 42 19.97 -3.48 0.67
N VAL A 43 19.38 -4.35 -0.16
CA VAL A 43 19.93 -4.71 -1.47
C VAL A 43 19.28 -3.82 -2.54
N PRO A 44 20.04 -3.00 -3.28
CA PRO A 44 19.51 -2.18 -4.35
C PRO A 44 18.74 -3.00 -5.39
N GLY A 45 17.48 -2.63 -5.65
CA GLY A 45 16.60 -3.36 -6.56
C GLY A 45 15.71 -4.42 -5.91
N GLU A 46 15.90 -4.72 -4.62
CA GLU A 46 15.10 -5.72 -3.88
C GLU A 46 14.47 -5.14 -2.61
N PHE A 47 14.03 -3.88 -2.67
CA PHE A 47 13.42 -3.18 -1.53
C PHE A 47 12.27 -3.97 -0.88
N TYR A 48 11.49 -4.71 -1.70
CA TYR A 48 10.38 -5.53 -1.24
C TYR A 48 10.82 -6.63 -0.25
N LYS A 49 12.07 -7.12 -0.29
CA LYS A 49 12.52 -8.21 0.62
C LYS A 49 12.52 -7.78 2.08
N ARG A 50 12.71 -6.50 2.37
CA ARG A 50 12.65 -5.95 3.73
C ARG A 50 11.21 -5.75 4.18
N GLU A 51 10.36 -5.26 3.28
CA GLU A 51 8.97 -4.87 3.59
C GLU A 51 8.03 -6.06 3.65
N LEU A 52 8.19 -7.01 2.73
CA LEU A 52 7.29 -8.14 2.59
C LEU A 52 7.15 -8.96 3.89
N PRO A 53 8.22 -9.34 4.62
CA PRO A 53 8.07 -10.04 5.89
C PRO A 53 7.23 -9.27 6.93
N CYS A 54 7.39 -7.94 6.98
CA CYS A 54 6.65 -7.10 7.90
C CYS A 54 5.17 -7.00 7.51
N VAL A 55 4.90 -6.84 6.20
CA VAL A 55 3.55 -6.85 5.63
C VAL A 55 2.84 -8.18 5.92
N LEU A 56 3.53 -9.32 5.74
CA LEU A 56 2.96 -10.64 5.98
C LEU A 56 2.61 -10.89 7.46
N LYS A 57 3.36 -10.31 8.40
CA LYS A 57 3.01 -10.37 9.84
C LYS A 57 1.69 -9.66 10.16
N ILE A 58 1.42 -8.53 9.51
CA ILE A 58 0.12 -7.85 9.64
C ILE A 58 -0.99 -8.72 9.04
N ILE A 59 -0.77 -9.25 7.84
CA ILE A 59 -1.74 -10.10 7.15
C ILE A 59 -2.06 -11.38 7.95
N GLY A 60 -1.05 -11.99 8.58
CA GLY A 60 -1.23 -13.18 9.41
C GLY A 60 -2.11 -12.99 10.65
N GLN A 61 -2.45 -11.76 11.02
CA GLN A 61 -3.31 -11.44 12.16
C GLN A 61 -4.78 -11.24 11.78
N ILE A 62 -5.11 -11.28 10.50
CA ILE A 62 -6.48 -11.10 10.02
C ILE A 62 -6.91 -12.28 9.16
N LYS A 63 -8.23 -12.39 8.98
CA LYS A 63 -8.78 -13.30 8.00
C LYS A 63 -8.84 -12.61 6.63
N LEU A 64 -7.94 -13.00 5.72
CA LEU A 64 -7.82 -12.43 4.38
C LEU A 64 -9.14 -12.47 3.58
N ASP A 65 -9.95 -13.51 3.79
CA ASP A 65 -11.27 -13.68 3.15
C ASP A 65 -12.30 -12.60 3.52
N SER A 66 -12.07 -11.86 4.60
CA SER A 66 -12.91 -10.74 5.02
C SER A 66 -12.50 -9.39 4.40
N VAL A 67 -11.40 -9.37 3.64
CA VAL A 67 -10.85 -8.18 2.99
C VAL A 67 -11.13 -8.18 1.49
N GLU A 68 -11.70 -7.08 1.01
CA GLU A 68 -12.01 -6.83 -0.41
C GLU A 68 -10.74 -6.54 -1.22
N ALA A 69 -9.83 -5.75 -0.67
CA ALA A 69 -8.54 -5.40 -1.27
C ALA A 69 -7.53 -4.94 -0.22
N ILE A 70 -6.24 -5.13 -0.52
CA ILE A 70 -5.12 -4.61 0.27
C ILE A 70 -4.57 -3.37 -0.43
N ILE A 71 -4.40 -2.28 0.31
CA ILE A 71 -3.76 -1.05 -0.15
C ILE A 71 -2.35 -0.98 0.44
N ILE A 72 -1.35 -0.67 -0.39
CA ILE A 72 0.03 -0.43 0.05
C ILE A 72 0.52 0.95 -0.37
N ASP A 73 1.40 1.56 0.42
CA ASP A 73 2.15 2.76 0.01
C ASP A 73 3.32 2.37 -0.91
N GLY A 74 3.00 2.09 -2.17
CA GLY A 74 4.00 1.63 -3.12
C GLY A 74 3.40 1.22 -4.45
N TYR A 75 4.21 0.52 -5.24
CA TYR A 75 3.86 0.11 -6.58
C TYR A 75 3.59 -1.40 -6.66
N ILE A 76 2.65 -1.77 -7.54
CA ILE A 76 2.48 -3.16 -7.98
C ILE A 76 3.60 -3.54 -8.95
N TYR A 77 3.87 -2.69 -9.94
CA TYR A 77 4.86 -2.90 -11.00
C TYR A 77 5.96 -1.84 -10.95
N VAL A 78 7.21 -2.26 -11.11
CA VAL A 78 8.39 -1.37 -11.11
C VAL A 78 8.91 -1.06 -12.51
N ASP A 79 8.33 -1.62 -13.56
CA ASP A 79 8.58 -1.17 -14.92
C ASP A 79 7.37 -1.42 -15.84
N ASN A 80 7.45 -0.86 -17.06
CA ASN A 80 6.43 -1.03 -18.09
C ASN A 80 6.31 -2.47 -18.60
N ASP A 81 7.34 -3.30 -18.39
CA ASP A 81 7.34 -4.72 -18.76
C ASP A 81 6.61 -5.60 -17.74
N GLY A 82 6.12 -5.01 -16.64
CA GLY A 82 5.33 -5.70 -15.62
C GLY A 82 6.17 -6.40 -14.55
N ALA A 83 7.44 -6.04 -14.37
CA ALA A 83 8.24 -6.56 -13.26
C ALA A 83 7.60 -6.16 -11.92
N PHE A 84 7.46 -7.12 -11.01
CA PHE A 84 6.78 -6.88 -9.74
C PHE A 84 7.61 -6.06 -8.75
N GLY A 85 6.96 -5.06 -8.17
CA GLY A 85 7.36 -4.42 -6.92
C GLY A 85 6.75 -5.10 -5.71
N LEU A 86 6.74 -4.41 -4.57
CA LEU A 86 6.18 -4.91 -3.32
C LEU A 86 4.76 -5.47 -3.49
N GLY A 87 3.87 -4.73 -4.17
CA GLY A 87 2.48 -5.14 -4.30
C GLY A 87 2.26 -6.34 -5.20
N GLY A 88 3.03 -6.45 -6.28
CA GLY A 88 3.00 -7.61 -7.17
C GLY A 88 3.54 -8.87 -6.47
N VAL A 89 4.68 -8.74 -5.77
CA VAL A 89 5.24 -9.85 -4.99
C VAL A 89 4.28 -10.26 -3.86
N LEU A 90 3.65 -9.30 -3.19
CA LEU A 90 2.64 -9.56 -2.17
C LEU A 90 1.48 -10.37 -2.75
N TYR A 91 0.92 -9.95 -3.88
CA TYR A 91 -0.19 -10.62 -4.55
C TYR A 91 0.13 -12.09 -4.89
N GLU A 92 1.32 -12.36 -5.42
CA GLU A 92 1.80 -13.73 -5.66
C GLU A 92 1.97 -14.51 -4.34
N THR A 93 2.53 -13.88 -3.31
CA THR A 93 2.82 -14.52 -2.01
C THR A 93 1.56 -14.94 -1.26
N ILE A 94 0.49 -14.17 -1.35
CA ILE A 94 -0.83 -14.52 -0.78
C ILE A 94 -1.64 -15.44 -1.71
N ASN A 95 -1.00 -16.11 -2.67
CA ASN A 95 -1.64 -16.99 -3.65
C ASN A 95 -2.78 -16.32 -4.42
N LYS A 96 -2.66 -15.02 -4.71
CA LYS A 96 -3.63 -14.25 -5.50
C LYS A 96 -5.04 -14.21 -4.87
N SER A 97 -5.13 -14.46 -3.56
CA SER A 97 -6.41 -14.62 -2.87
C SER A 97 -7.17 -13.31 -2.67
N VAL A 98 -6.44 -12.19 -2.58
CA VAL A 98 -7.01 -10.85 -2.36
C VAL A 98 -6.34 -9.87 -3.33
N PRO A 99 -7.10 -8.99 -4.00
CA PRO A 99 -6.55 -7.94 -4.84
C PRO A 99 -5.61 -6.98 -4.08
N VAL A 100 -4.64 -6.41 -4.78
CA VAL A 100 -3.71 -5.42 -4.21
C VAL A 100 -3.75 -4.13 -5.05
N ILE A 101 -3.84 -3.00 -4.35
CA ILE A 101 -3.83 -1.65 -4.90
C ILE A 101 -2.60 -0.92 -4.36
N GLY A 102 -1.72 -0.48 -5.24
CA GLY A 102 -0.59 0.38 -4.92
C GLY A 102 -0.97 1.85 -5.01
N VAL A 103 -0.69 2.62 -3.95
CA VAL A 103 -0.93 4.06 -3.90
C VAL A 103 0.40 4.76 -3.61
N ALA A 104 1.18 5.05 -4.65
CA ALA A 104 2.48 5.67 -4.49
C ALA A 104 2.42 7.20 -4.45
N LYS A 105 3.29 7.80 -3.62
CA LYS A 105 3.39 9.25 -3.39
C LYS A 105 4.43 9.95 -4.29
N THR A 106 5.23 9.24 -5.07
CA THR A 106 6.30 9.82 -5.90
C THR A 106 6.36 9.10 -7.23
N SER A 107 6.58 9.81 -8.34
CA SER A 107 6.67 9.19 -9.67
C SER A 107 7.84 8.21 -9.75
N PHE A 108 7.65 7.10 -10.46
CA PHE A 108 8.75 6.22 -10.85
C PHE A 108 8.92 6.24 -12.37
N PHE A 109 10.14 6.49 -12.84
CA PHE A 109 10.36 6.80 -14.27
C PHE A 109 10.16 5.59 -15.18
N ARG A 110 10.28 4.37 -14.66
CA ARG A 110 10.25 3.12 -15.43
C ARG A 110 8.87 2.52 -15.61
N ASN A 111 7.85 2.95 -14.86
CA ASN A 111 6.56 2.25 -14.75
C ASN A 111 5.35 3.09 -15.19
N LYS A 112 5.57 4.12 -16.01
CA LYS A 112 4.56 5.08 -16.45
C LYS A 112 3.35 4.45 -17.15
N GLU A 113 3.51 3.30 -17.80
CA GLU A 113 2.42 2.60 -18.50
C GLU A 113 1.62 1.66 -17.59
N THR A 114 2.13 1.40 -16.39
CA THR A 114 1.53 0.47 -15.40
C THR A 114 0.88 1.18 -14.22
N VAL A 115 0.78 2.51 -14.31
CA VAL A 115 0.23 3.37 -13.26
C VAL A 115 -0.74 4.38 -13.87
N THR A 116 -1.75 4.76 -13.11
CA THR A 116 -2.66 5.85 -13.44
C THR A 116 -2.45 6.99 -12.46
N GLU A 117 -2.19 8.18 -13.00
CA GLU A 117 -2.05 9.39 -12.19
C GLU A 117 -3.42 9.87 -11.69
N LEU A 118 -3.53 10.09 -10.39
CA LEU A 118 -4.72 10.58 -9.72
C LEU A 118 -4.44 11.92 -9.04
N LEU A 119 -5.03 12.99 -9.55
CA LEU A 119 -5.08 14.29 -8.87
C LEU A 119 -6.25 14.33 -7.89
N ARG A 120 -6.02 14.88 -6.70
CA ARG A 120 -7.02 14.94 -5.62
C ARG A 120 -6.86 16.20 -4.77
N GLY A 121 -7.99 16.77 -4.35
CA GLY A 121 -8.05 18.09 -3.74
C GLY A 121 -7.50 19.17 -4.69
N GLU A 122 -6.81 20.16 -4.14
CA GLU A 122 -6.13 21.21 -4.91
C GLU A 122 -4.68 20.86 -5.26
N SER A 123 -4.23 19.62 -5.02
CA SER A 123 -2.84 19.24 -5.25
C SER A 123 -2.54 19.08 -6.73
N LYS A 124 -1.44 19.69 -7.17
CA LYS A 124 -0.87 19.48 -8.52
C LYS A 124 0.04 18.25 -8.61
N ASN A 125 0.34 17.60 -7.49
CA ASN A 125 1.17 16.41 -7.44
C ASN A 125 0.26 15.17 -7.36
N PRO A 126 0.22 14.32 -8.41
CA PRO A 126 -0.69 13.17 -8.41
C PRO A 126 -0.25 12.10 -7.41
N LEU A 127 -1.18 11.24 -7.02
CA LEU A 127 -0.89 9.89 -6.56
C LEU A 127 -0.73 8.98 -7.78
N TYR A 128 0.09 7.95 -7.68
CA TYR A 128 0.31 6.99 -8.76
C TYR A 128 -0.33 5.68 -8.37
N ILE A 129 -1.47 5.37 -8.97
CA ILE A 129 -2.29 4.21 -8.65
C ILE A 129 -1.91 3.07 -9.56
N SER A 130 -1.66 1.90 -8.99
CA SER A 130 -1.51 0.64 -9.73
C SER A 130 -2.36 -0.43 -9.05
N SER A 131 -2.81 -1.44 -9.79
CA SER A 131 -3.63 -2.50 -9.23
C SER A 131 -3.35 -3.85 -9.88
N ILE A 132 -3.59 -4.92 -9.12
CA ILE A 132 -3.58 -6.31 -9.59
C ILE A 132 -4.70 -7.08 -8.89
N GLY A 133 -5.47 -7.84 -9.67
CA GLY A 133 -6.71 -8.48 -9.19
C GLY A 133 -7.87 -7.52 -8.93
N TYR A 134 -7.69 -6.22 -9.11
CA TYR A 134 -8.73 -5.17 -8.99
C TYR A 134 -8.72 -4.30 -10.26
N PRO A 135 -9.86 -4.00 -10.89
CA PRO A 135 -9.90 -3.13 -12.07
C PRO A 135 -9.29 -1.74 -11.76
N ILE A 136 -8.36 -1.28 -12.60
CA ILE A 136 -7.60 -0.04 -12.32
C ILE A 136 -8.50 1.19 -12.29
N ASP A 137 -9.48 1.28 -13.19
CA ASP A 137 -10.42 2.40 -13.24
C ASP A 137 -11.25 2.47 -11.94
N ASP A 138 -11.73 1.32 -11.46
CA ASP A 138 -12.46 1.22 -10.19
C ASP A 138 -11.55 1.60 -9.02
N ALA A 139 -10.31 1.11 -8.99
CA ALA A 139 -9.35 1.46 -7.93
C ALA A 139 -9.10 2.97 -7.89
N VAL A 140 -8.88 3.61 -9.04
CA VAL A 140 -8.67 5.05 -9.15
C VAL A 140 -9.90 5.82 -8.66
N GLU A 141 -11.11 5.44 -9.08
CA GLU A 141 -12.34 6.08 -8.65
C GLU A 141 -12.56 5.92 -7.13
N ARG A 142 -12.36 4.72 -6.59
CA ARG A 142 -12.50 4.43 -5.17
C ARG A 142 -11.52 5.24 -4.33
N ILE A 143 -10.23 5.26 -4.70
CA ILE A 143 -9.21 6.06 -4.01
C ILE A 143 -9.51 7.57 -4.12
N LYS A 144 -9.99 8.03 -5.27
CA LYS A 144 -10.41 9.42 -5.48
C LYS A 144 -11.49 9.85 -4.50
N ASN A 145 -12.47 8.98 -4.27
CA ASN A 145 -13.64 9.21 -3.44
C ASN A 145 -13.42 8.93 -1.94
N MET A 146 -12.26 8.41 -1.54
CA MET A 146 -11.92 8.26 -0.12
C MET A 146 -11.93 9.61 0.61
N LYS A 147 -12.39 9.58 1.87
CA LYS A 147 -12.52 10.77 2.72
C LYS A 147 -11.20 11.54 2.88
N GLY A 148 -11.32 12.86 3.06
CA GLY A 148 -10.22 13.81 3.20
C GLY A 148 -10.18 14.82 2.04
N GLU A 149 -9.74 16.03 2.34
CA GLU A 149 -9.80 17.17 1.40
C GLU A 149 -8.52 17.36 0.58
N PHE A 150 -7.41 16.75 1.02
CA PHE A 150 -6.08 16.97 0.46
C PHE A 150 -5.67 15.85 -0.50
N ARG A 151 -4.43 15.91 -0.98
CA ARG A 151 -3.79 14.91 -1.86
C ARG A 151 -3.94 13.46 -1.37
N ILE A 152 -3.56 13.20 -0.13
CA ILE A 152 -3.53 11.85 0.47
C ILE A 152 -4.86 11.62 1.22
N PRO A 153 -5.52 10.45 1.06
CA PRO A 153 -6.72 10.12 1.82
C PRO A 153 -6.51 10.20 3.32
N ALA A 154 -7.55 10.59 4.07
CA ALA A 154 -7.46 10.83 5.52
C ALA A 154 -6.92 9.60 6.26
N ILE A 155 -7.45 8.41 5.95
CA ILE A 155 -7.01 7.15 6.54
C ILE A 155 -5.57 6.80 6.15
N LEU A 156 -5.16 7.01 4.89
CA LEU A 156 -3.77 6.74 4.48
C LEU A 156 -2.77 7.73 5.10
N LYS A 157 -3.21 8.98 5.33
CA LYS A 157 -2.42 9.97 6.06
C LYS A 157 -2.29 9.60 7.54
N GLU A 158 -3.36 9.09 8.14
CA GLU A 158 -3.35 8.61 9.52
C GLU A 158 -2.46 7.37 9.69
N LEU A 159 -2.52 6.44 8.73
CA LEU A 159 -1.61 5.30 8.64
C LEU A 159 -0.14 5.77 8.58
N ASP A 160 0.21 6.69 7.68
CA ASP A 160 1.57 7.24 7.56
C ASP A 160 2.04 7.91 8.86
N ARG A 161 1.13 8.60 9.57
CA ARG A 161 1.38 9.23 10.87
C ARG A 161 1.72 8.17 11.93
N ILE A 162 0.83 7.19 12.13
CA ILE A 162 1.01 6.12 13.14
C ILE A 162 2.29 5.31 12.84
N THR A 163 2.60 5.06 11.57
CA THR A 163 3.78 4.27 11.19
C THR A 163 5.09 4.98 11.54
N LYS A 164 5.11 6.33 11.58
CA LYS A 164 6.30 7.13 11.88
C LYS A 164 6.43 7.61 13.33
N GLU A 165 5.41 7.43 14.15
CA GLU A 165 5.47 7.63 15.61
C GLU A 165 6.44 6.67 16.31
#